data_AF-A0A968I7G4-F1
#
_entry.id   AF-A0A968I7G4-F1
#
_cell.length_a   1.000
_cell.length_b   1.000
_cell.length_c   1.000
_cell.angle_alpha   90.00
_cell.angle_beta   90.00
_cell.angle_gamma   90.00
#
_symmetry.space_group_name_H-M   'P 1'
#
loop_
_entity.id
_entity.type
_entity.pdbx_description
1 polymer ?
#
loop_
_entity_poly.entity_id
_entity_poly.type
_entity_poly.pdbx_seq_one_letter_code
_entity_poly.pdbx_strand_id
1 'polypeptide(L)'
;MPQQLSGFEKWTQVAKNLDTGGPHSGQSKLVFANKLAADAWKKKGALPVGSIVIKTAGKVSSPGFVAVMTKRASGWYYEEYFPKKGVYSVGAGGPGGQALCKDCHAGVADQDYLFTRP
;
A
#
# COMPACT_ATOMS: atom_id res chain seq x y z
N MET A 1 4.96 6.06 11.67
CA MET A 1 4.93 6.16 10.21
C MET A 1 5.63 7.45 9.84
N PRO A 2 6.41 7.49 8.76
CA PRO A 2 7.10 8.70 8.34
C PRO A 2 6.14 9.88 8.17
N GLN A 3 6.55 11.07 8.65
CA GLN A 3 5.71 12.28 8.61
C GLN A 3 5.33 12.69 7.17
N GLN A 4 6.17 12.40 6.19
CA GLN A 4 5.92 12.62 4.76
C GLN A 4 4.71 11.84 4.21
N LEU A 5 4.24 10.82 4.92
CA LEU A 5 3.04 10.05 4.56
C LEU A 5 1.80 10.54 5.33
N SER A 6 1.94 11.55 6.20
CA SER A 6 0.79 12.18 6.85
C SER A 6 -0.10 12.89 5.82
N GLY A 7 -1.43 12.83 6.01
CA GLY A 7 -2.37 13.43 5.08
C GLY A 7 -2.67 12.56 3.85
N PHE A 8 -2.22 11.30 3.80
CA PHE A 8 -2.47 10.41 2.68
C PHE A 8 -3.96 10.17 2.41
N GLU A 9 -4.82 10.33 3.41
CA GLU A 9 -6.27 10.24 3.27
C GLU A 9 -6.85 11.30 2.31
N LYS A 10 -6.08 12.35 2.02
CA LYS A 10 -6.41 13.40 1.04
C LYS A 10 -5.81 13.11 -0.34
N TRP A 11 -5.00 12.07 -0.48
CA TRP A 11 -4.44 11.67 -1.78
C TRP A 11 -5.53 11.03 -2.65
N THR A 12 -5.22 10.78 -3.93
CA THR A 12 -6.18 10.17 -4.84
C THR A 12 -6.47 8.73 -4.43
N GLN A 13 -7.73 8.41 -4.13
CA GLN A 13 -8.17 7.04 -3.95
C GLN A 13 -8.24 6.33 -5.31
N VAL A 14 -7.41 5.30 -5.51
CA VAL A 14 -7.26 4.60 -6.80
C VAL A 14 -7.95 3.23 -6.82
N ALA A 15 -8.23 2.65 -5.65
CA ALA A 15 -9.01 1.43 -5.52
C ALA A 15 -9.75 1.37 -4.18
N LYS A 16 -10.83 0.58 -4.13
CA LYS A 16 -11.62 0.29 -2.94
C LYS A 16 -12.18 -1.12 -3.02
N ASN A 17 -12.56 -1.68 -1.88
CA ASN A 17 -13.18 -3.01 -1.78
C ASN A 17 -12.33 -4.11 -2.42
N LEU A 18 -10.99 -4.02 -2.29
CA LEU A 18 -10.09 -5.06 -2.77
C LEU A 18 -10.37 -6.38 -2.06
N ASP A 19 -10.23 -7.48 -2.81
CA ASP A 19 -10.62 -8.81 -2.36
C ASP A 19 -9.99 -9.19 -1.01
N THR A 20 -10.73 -9.97 -0.24
CA THR A 20 -10.48 -10.23 1.18
C THR A 20 -9.63 -11.49 1.43
N GLY A 21 -8.98 -12.05 0.40
CA GLY A 21 -8.04 -13.16 0.56
C GLY A 21 -6.72 -12.78 1.26
N GLY A 22 -6.08 -13.77 1.90
CA GLY A 22 -4.72 -13.66 2.44
C GLY A 22 -4.60 -13.03 3.84
N PRO A 23 -3.38 -12.64 4.27
CA PRO A 23 -3.08 -12.21 5.65
C PRO A 23 -3.73 -10.87 6.06
N HIS A 24 -4.37 -10.17 5.12
CA HIS A 24 -5.10 -8.91 5.36
C HIS A 24 -6.60 -9.05 5.13
N SER A 25 -7.17 -10.23 5.40
CA SER A 25 -8.59 -10.54 5.23
C SER A 25 -9.50 -9.81 6.24
N GLY A 26 -10.81 -9.73 5.94
CA GLY A 26 -11.84 -9.38 6.92
C GLY A 26 -12.15 -7.89 7.15
N GLN A 27 -11.51 -6.95 6.43
CA GLN A 27 -11.81 -5.52 6.53
C GLN A 27 -11.85 -4.85 5.16
N SER A 28 -12.75 -3.86 5.00
CA SER A 28 -12.79 -3.04 3.78
C SER A 28 -11.47 -2.33 3.58
N LYS A 29 -10.90 -2.50 2.38
CA LYS A 29 -9.62 -1.93 1.98
C LYS A 29 -9.82 -0.70 1.12
N LEU A 30 -9.02 0.33 1.38
CA LEU A 30 -8.95 1.53 0.57
C LEU A 30 -7.52 1.77 0.15
N VAL A 31 -7.33 2.17 -1.10
CA VAL A 31 -6.01 2.40 -1.68
C VAL A 31 -5.90 3.84 -2.15
N PHE A 32 -4.89 4.52 -1.63
CA PHE A 32 -4.52 5.89 -1.94
C PHE A 32 -3.18 5.90 -2.66
N ALA A 33 -2.99 6.85 -3.56
CA ALA A 33 -1.77 6.96 -4.34
C ALA A 33 -1.33 8.42 -4.41
N ASN A 34 -0.01 8.66 -4.33
CA ASN A 34 0.51 9.99 -4.62
C ASN A 34 0.18 10.38 -6.06
N LYS A 35 0.23 11.68 -6.39
CA LYS A 35 -0.19 12.18 -7.72
C LYS A 35 0.48 11.41 -8.87
N LEU A 36 1.78 11.15 -8.75
CA LEU A 36 2.56 10.41 -9.74
C LEU A 36 2.01 8.99 -9.98
N ALA A 37 1.80 8.23 -8.91
CA ALA A 37 1.22 6.89 -8.98
C ALA A 37 -0.22 6.92 -9.50
N ALA A 38 -1.04 7.87 -9.05
CA ALA A 38 -2.44 8.00 -9.47
C ALA A 38 -2.58 8.28 -10.98
N ASP A 39 -1.72 9.15 -11.52
CA ASP A 39 -1.72 9.48 -12.95
C ASP A 39 -1.31 8.27 -13.81
N ALA A 40 -0.35 7.47 -13.33
CA ALA A 40 0.07 6.23 -13.99
C ALA A 40 -0.98 5.11 -13.86
N TRP A 41 -1.63 5.00 -12.70
CA TRP A 41 -2.66 4.00 -12.42
C TRP A 41 -3.82 4.08 -13.41
N LYS A 42 -4.30 5.29 -13.71
CA LYS A 42 -5.37 5.52 -14.70
C LYS A 42 -5.02 4.99 -16.09
N LYS A 43 -3.74 4.97 -16.43
CA LYS A 43 -3.22 4.50 -17.72
C LYS A 43 -3.03 2.97 -17.77
N LYS A 44 -3.31 2.26 -16.68
CA LYS A 44 -3.11 0.81 -16.54
C LYS A 44 -1.69 0.32 -16.87
N GLY A 45 -0.69 1.21 -16.70
CA GLY A 45 0.71 0.92 -16.97
C GLY A 45 1.53 0.66 -15.70
N ALA A 46 2.81 0.34 -15.89
CA ALA A 46 3.76 0.24 -14.79
C ALA A 46 3.89 1.57 -14.03
N LEU A 47 4.05 1.50 -12.71
CA LEU A 47 4.19 2.69 -11.88
C LEU A 47 5.67 3.16 -11.91
N PRO A 48 5.92 4.47 -12.12
CA PRO A 48 7.28 5.00 -12.17
C PRO A 48 7.98 4.99 -10.80
N VAL A 49 9.31 5.07 -10.80
CA VAL A 49 10.09 5.26 -9.58
C VAL A 49 9.63 6.53 -8.86
N GLY A 50 9.49 6.45 -7.53
CA GLY A 50 8.91 7.51 -6.71
C GLY A 50 7.38 7.42 -6.55
N SER A 51 6.73 6.46 -7.21
CA SER A 51 5.34 6.12 -6.91
C SER A 51 5.20 5.60 -5.47
N ILE A 52 4.20 6.13 -4.78
CA ILE A 52 3.82 5.69 -3.43
C ILE A 52 2.35 5.31 -3.48
N VAL A 53 2.07 4.08 -3.04
CA VAL A 53 0.72 3.54 -2.89
C VAL A 53 0.54 3.17 -1.43
N ILE A 54 -0.59 3.55 -0.85
CA ILE A 54 -0.95 3.29 0.54
C ILE A 54 -2.25 2.51 0.54
N LYS A 55 -2.23 1.33 1.16
CA LYS A 55 -3.41 0.50 1.41
C LYS A 55 -3.74 0.55 2.89
N THR A 56 -4.98 0.86 3.23
CA THR A 56 -5.48 0.79 4.60
C THR A 56 -6.55 -0.27 4.72
N ALA A 57 -6.80 -0.74 5.94
CA ALA A 57 -7.99 -1.49 6.27
C ALA A 57 -8.68 -0.96 7.52
N GLY A 58 -10.02 -1.01 7.52
CA GLY A 58 -10.85 -0.40 8.54
C GLY A 58 -11.14 1.08 8.24
N LYS A 59 -11.49 1.85 9.27
CA LYS A 59 -11.89 3.27 9.11
C LYS A 59 -10.67 4.11 8.69
N VAL A 60 -10.77 4.86 7.60
CA VAL A 60 -9.64 5.69 7.06
C VAL A 60 -9.06 6.65 8.10
N SER A 61 -9.90 7.21 8.98
CA SER A 61 -9.44 8.13 10.02
C SER A 61 -8.66 7.45 11.16
N SER A 62 -8.75 6.12 11.26
CA SER A 62 -8.07 5.30 12.28
C SER A 62 -7.95 3.84 11.79
N PRO A 63 -7.14 3.59 10.75
CA PRO A 63 -7.08 2.28 10.13
C PRO A 63 -6.44 1.23 11.06
N GLY A 64 -6.89 -0.02 10.98
CA GLY A 64 -6.29 -1.12 11.75
C GLY A 64 -4.85 -1.41 11.32
N PHE A 65 -4.52 -1.13 10.06
CA PHE A 65 -3.15 -1.09 9.55
C PHE A 65 -3.02 -0.14 8.36
N VAL A 66 -1.79 0.26 8.07
CA VAL A 66 -1.41 1.02 6.88
C VAL A 66 -0.25 0.32 6.19
N ALA A 67 -0.46 -0.23 5.00
CA ALA A 67 0.59 -0.78 4.15
C ALA A 67 1.05 0.27 3.14
N VAL A 68 2.34 0.53 3.11
CA VAL A 68 3.00 1.49 2.24
C VAL A 68 3.86 0.74 1.23
N MET A 69 3.65 1.00 -0.04
CA MET A 69 4.39 0.43 -1.16
C MET A 69 5.08 1.58 -1.89
N THR A 70 6.41 1.56 -1.93
CA THR A 70 7.22 2.58 -2.62
C THR A 70 7.94 1.93 -3.80
N LYS A 71 7.75 2.47 -5.00
CA LYS A 71 8.52 2.05 -6.18
C LYS A 71 9.90 2.71 -6.13
N ARG A 72 10.94 1.91 -5.94
CA ARG A 72 12.35 2.34 -5.99
C ARG A 72 13.01 1.83 -7.27
N ALA A 73 14.19 2.33 -7.58
CA ALA A 73 14.99 1.83 -8.72
C ALA A 73 15.27 0.31 -8.60
N SER A 74 15.41 -0.19 -7.37
CA SER A 74 15.61 -1.61 -7.06
C SER A 74 14.30 -2.42 -7.01
N GLY A 75 13.17 -1.86 -7.47
CA GLY A 75 11.84 -2.47 -7.39
C GLY A 75 11.00 -1.97 -6.22
N TRP A 76 9.94 -2.71 -5.90
CA TRP A 76 9.02 -2.34 -4.83
C TRP A 76 9.62 -2.56 -3.43
N TYR A 77 9.32 -1.63 -2.54
CA TYR A 77 9.66 -1.66 -1.13
C TYR A 77 8.40 -1.50 -0.29
N TYR A 78 8.20 -2.40 0.68
CA TYR A 78 6.96 -2.59 1.41
C TYR A 78 7.14 -2.35 2.91
N GLU A 79 6.22 -1.65 3.54
CA GLU A 79 6.17 -1.46 4.99
C GLU A 79 4.73 -1.51 5.48
N GLU A 80 4.47 -2.28 6.53
CA GLU A 80 3.18 -2.30 7.20
C GLU A 80 3.29 -1.68 8.57
N TYR A 81 2.40 -0.73 8.81
CA TYR A 81 2.33 0.00 10.05
C TYR A 81 1.07 -0.38 10.81
N PHE A 82 1.23 -0.63 12.10
CA PHE A 82 0.14 -0.95 13.00
C PHE A 82 0.06 0.08 14.13
N PRO A 83 -1.15 0.42 14.63
CA PRO A 83 -1.30 1.31 15.76
C PRO A 83 -0.73 0.66 17.02
N LYS A 84 0.26 1.31 17.64
CA LYS A 84 0.90 0.90 18.89
C LYS A 84 1.01 2.11 19.80
N LYS A 85 0.30 2.10 20.93
CA LYS A 85 0.27 3.23 21.90
C LYS A 85 -0.03 4.59 21.25
N GLY A 86 -0.98 4.63 20.32
CA GLY A 86 -1.39 5.87 19.64
C GLY A 86 -0.49 6.31 18.47
N VAL A 87 0.58 5.58 18.16
CA VAL A 87 1.44 5.85 17.00
C VAL A 87 1.53 4.65 16.07
N TYR A 88 1.63 4.89 14.77
CA TYR A 88 1.83 3.83 13.78
C TYR A 88 3.29 3.41 13.74
N SER A 89 3.60 2.15 14.04
CA SER A 89 4.95 1.59 14.02
C SER A 89 5.06 0.46 13.02
N VAL A 90 6.23 0.27 12.42
CA VAL A 90 6.46 -0.86 11.49
C VAL A 90 6.25 -2.17 12.24
N GLY A 91 5.39 -3.04 11.72
CA GLY A 91 5.15 -4.39 12.24
C GLY A 91 5.53 -5.49 11.25
N ALA A 92 5.54 -5.21 9.95
CA ALA A 92 6.00 -6.12 8.90
C ALA A 92 6.60 -5.32 7.73
N GLY A 93 7.38 -5.99 6.87
CA GLY A 93 8.16 -5.30 5.83
C GLY A 93 9.39 -4.59 6.41
N GLY A 94 9.74 -3.44 5.84
CA GLY A 94 10.89 -2.65 6.28
C GLY A 94 12.26 -3.28 5.92
N PRO A 95 13.37 -2.73 6.45
CA PRO A 95 14.70 -3.28 6.23
C PRO A 95 14.78 -4.73 6.76
N GLY A 96 15.14 -5.68 5.89
CA GLY A 96 15.25 -7.10 6.24
C GLY A 96 13.93 -7.90 6.25
N GLY A 97 12.76 -7.25 6.20
CA GLY A 97 11.45 -7.91 6.24
C GLY A 97 10.70 -8.00 4.90
N GLN A 98 11.40 -7.78 3.77
CA GLN A 98 10.75 -7.63 2.47
C GLN A 98 10.25 -8.92 1.82
N ALA A 99 10.82 -10.08 2.16
CA ALA A 99 10.62 -11.33 1.42
C ALA A 99 9.13 -11.71 1.34
N LEU A 100 8.45 -11.77 2.48
CA LEU A 100 7.02 -12.10 2.54
C LEU A 100 6.16 -11.20 1.65
N CYS A 101 6.41 -9.88 1.67
CA CYS A 101 5.67 -8.91 0.87
C CYS A 101 5.94 -9.10 -0.62
N LYS A 102 7.22 -9.27 -0.99
CA LYS A 102 7.64 -9.45 -2.38
C LYS A 102 7.07 -10.74 -2.97
N ASP A 103 7.12 -11.85 -2.24
CA ASP A 103 6.66 -13.15 -2.74
C ASP A 103 5.15 -13.14 -2.97
N CYS A 104 4.37 -12.55 -2.05
CA CYS A 104 2.93 -12.42 -2.20
C CYS A 104 2.55 -11.49 -3.37
N HIS A 105 3.26 -10.37 -3.52
CA HIS A 105 2.99 -9.40 -4.59
C HIS A 105 3.52 -9.87 -5.96
N ALA A 106 4.56 -10.70 -6.02
CA ALA A 106 5.06 -11.29 -7.27
C ALA A 106 4.01 -12.19 -7.95
N GLY A 107 3.14 -12.83 -7.17
CA GLY A 107 2.04 -13.66 -7.67
C GLY A 107 0.88 -12.91 -8.32
N VAL A 108 0.86 -11.56 -8.24
CA VAL A 108 -0.20 -10.74 -8.81
C VAL A 108 0.34 -9.73 -9.81
N ALA A 109 0.52 -10.15 -11.06
CA ALA A 109 1.07 -9.30 -12.13
C ALA A 109 0.16 -8.12 -12.54
N ASP A 110 -1.12 -8.15 -12.16
CA ASP A 110 -2.07 -7.10 -12.52
C ASP A 110 -1.63 -5.75 -11.94
N GLN A 111 -1.43 -4.74 -12.81
CA GLN A 111 -1.01 -3.39 -12.43
C GLN A 111 0.30 -3.31 -11.62
N ASP A 112 1.38 -3.89 -12.16
CA ASP A 112 2.74 -3.74 -11.61
C ASP A 112 2.88 -4.25 -10.16
N TYR A 113 2.42 -5.48 -9.93
CA TYR A 113 2.51 -6.18 -8.65
C TYR A 113 1.59 -5.61 -7.57
N LEU A 114 0.46 -4.99 -7.94
CA LEU A 114 -0.49 -4.40 -7.00
C LEU A 114 -1.86 -5.07 -7.11
N PHE A 115 -2.46 -5.41 -5.96
CA PHE A 115 -3.81 -5.93 -5.93
C PHE A 115 -4.80 -4.82 -6.32
N THR A 116 -5.40 -4.93 -7.51
CA THR A 116 -6.26 -3.89 -8.09
C THR A 116 -7.68 -4.34 -8.41
N ARG A 117 -7.94 -5.65 -8.33
CA ARG A 117 -9.27 -6.21 -8.52
C ARG A 117 -10.00 -6.34 -7.18
N PRO A 118 -11.32 -6.06 -7.15
CA PRO A 118 -12.18 -6.42 -6.02
C PRO A 118 -12.20 -7.91 -5.74
#